data_AF-A0A5R8NW40-F1
#
_entry.id   AF-A0A5R8NW40-F1
#
_cell.length_a   1.000
_cell.length_b   1.000
_cell.length_c   1.000
_cell.angle_alpha   90.00
_cell.angle_beta   90.00
_cell.angle_gamma   90.00
#
_symmetry.space_group_name_H-M   'P 1'
#
loop_
_entity.id
_entity.type
_entity.pdbx_description
1 polymer ?
#
loop_
_entity_poly.entity_id
_entity_poly.type
_entity_poly.pdbx_seq_one_letter_code
_entity_poly.pdbx_strand_id
1 'polypeptide(L)' 'MSTVKLAPQVTLTRLPYGGAVLVNGVSLAIAECDEPQTAAIHELLAGGVPKGPMAQELIAAGWVVLSSGS' A
#
# COMPACT_ATOMS: atom_id res chain seq x y z
N MET A 1 -7.62 -1.35 17.72
CA MET A 1 -6.27 -1.32 17.10
C MET A 1 -6.40 -0.66 15.73
N SER A 2 -5.46 0.22 15.37
CA SER A 2 -5.43 0.82 14.03
C SER A 2 -4.95 -0.21 13.02
N THR A 3 -5.62 -0.30 11.88
CA THR A 3 -5.27 -1.16 10.75
C THR A 3 -4.81 -0.31 9.58
N VAL A 4 -4.00 -0.86 8.66
CA VAL A 4 -3.60 -0.19 7.43
C VAL A 4 -4.46 -0.71 6.28
N LYS A 5 -4.98 0.19 5.46
CA LYS A 5 -5.75 -0.14 4.24
C LYS A 5 -5.26 0.71 3.08
N LEU A 6 -5.48 0.25 1.85
CA LEU A 6 -5.29 1.10 0.67
C LEU A 6 -6.14 2.37 0.80
N ALA A 7 -5.61 3.51 0.35
CA ALA A 7 -6.41 4.71 0.24
C ALA A 7 -7.58 4.46 -0.74
N PRO A 8 -8.77 5.05 -0.55
CA PRO A 8 -9.96 4.73 -1.35
C PRO A 8 -9.78 4.91 -2.86
N GLN A 9 -8.94 5.85 -3.26
CA GLN A 9 -8.61 6.15 -4.66
C GLN A 9 -7.47 5.31 -5.23
N VAL A 10 -6.86 4.43 -4.44
CA VAL A 10 -5.67 3.66 -4.81
C VAL A 10 -6.04 2.21 -5.07
N THR A 11 -5.59 1.70 -6.21
CA THR A 11 -5.65 0.28 -6.54
C THR A 11 -4.25 -0.33 -6.51
N LEU A 12 -4.15 -1.58 -6.06
CA LEU A 12 -2.93 -2.39 -6.11
C LEU A 12 -3.15 -3.53 -7.10
N THR A 13 -2.37 -3.55 -8.18
CA THR A 13 -2.47 -4.57 -9.23
C THR A 13 -1.19 -5.38 -9.28
N ARG A 14 -1.27 -6.71 -9.09
CA ARG A 14 -0.12 -7.60 -9.27
C ARG A 14 0.23 -7.72 -10.75
N LEU A 15 1.52 -7.80 -11.06
CA LEU A 15 2.01 -8.01 -12.41
C LEU A 15 2.27 -9.50 -12.69
N PRO A 16 2.22 -9.93 -13.98
CA PRO A 16 2.34 -11.36 -14.35
C PRO A 16 3.69 -11.99 -14.01
N TYR A 17 4.76 -11.20 -13.95
CA TYR A 17 6.14 -11.67 -13.76
C TYR A 17 6.71 -11.31 -12.39
N GLY A 18 5.83 -11.05 -11.42
CA GLY A 18 6.22 -10.59 -10.09
C GLY A 18 6.09 -9.08 -9.94
N GLY A 19 6.10 -8.62 -8.69
CA GLY A 19 5.87 -7.22 -8.35
C GLY A 19 4.40 -6.79 -8.45
N ALA A 20 4.18 -5.49 -8.32
CA ALA A 20 2.86 -4.88 -8.38
C ALA A 20 2.95 -3.40 -8.75
N VAL A 21 1.80 -2.82 -9.07
CA VAL A 21 1.66 -1.39 -9.36
C VAL A 21 0.57 -0.82 -8.46
N LEU A 22 0.90 0.28 -7.79
CA LEU A 22 -0.07 1.15 -7.13
C LEU A 22 -0.50 2.25 -8.10
N VAL A 23 -1.80 2.42 -8.29
CA VAL A 23 -2.35 3.47 -9.15
C VAL A 23 -3.34 4.29 -8.36
N ASN A 24 -3.15 5.62 -8.34
CA ASN A 24 -4.14 6.54 -7.82
C ASN A 24 -5.06 6.98 -8.96
N GLY A 25 -6.34 6.58 -8.91
CA GLY A 25 -7.31 6.87 -9.97
C GLY A 25 -7.69 8.34 -10.13
N VAL A 26 -7.37 9.20 -9.15
CA VAL A 26 -7.67 10.64 -9.20
C VAL A 26 -6.49 11.45 -9.73
N SER A 27 -5.29 11.20 -9.22
CA SER A 27 -4.08 11.95 -9.64
C SER A 27 -3.35 11.30 -10.82
N LEU A 28 -3.70 10.07 -11.18
CA LEU A 28 -2.97 9.22 -12.12
C LEU A 28 -1.51 8.97 -11.72
N ALA A 29 -1.18 9.18 -10.44
CA ALA A 29 0.13 8.79 -9.91
C ALA A 29 0.27 7.26 -9.96
N ILE A 30 1.46 6.80 -10.32
CA ILE A 30 1.82 5.40 -10.43
C ILE A 30 3.08 5.16 -9.59
N ALA A 31 3.08 4.09 -8.81
CA ALA A 31 4.28 3.56 -8.19
C ALA A 31 4.43 2.08 -8.57
N GLU A 32 5.55 1.77 -9.21
CA GLU A 32 5.94 0.39 -9.51
C GLU A 32 6.69 -0.19 -8.32
N CYS A 33 6.31 -1.42 -7.94
CA CYS A 33 6.88 -2.14 -6.83
C CYS A 33 7.49 -3.44 -7.32
N ASP A 34 8.72 -3.71 -6.89
CA ASP A 34 9.34 -5.02 -7.09
C ASP A 34 8.68 -6.11 -6.20
N GLU A 35 9.14 -7.36 -6.34
CA GLU A 35 8.60 -8.48 -5.56
C GLU A 35 8.76 -8.30 -4.04
N PRO A 36 9.95 -7.95 -3.50
CA PRO A 36 10.10 -7.67 -2.07
C PRO A 36 9.17 -6.58 -1.55
N GLN A 37 9.04 -5.47 -2.28
CA GLN A 37 8.14 -4.37 -1.92
C GLN A 37 6.69 -4.83 -1.95
N THR A 38 6.30 -5.60 -2.97
CA THR A 38 4.94 -6.16 -3.10
C THR A 38 4.60 -7.07 -1.94
N ALA A 39 5.52 -7.93 -1.52
CA ALA A 39 5.35 -8.80 -0.35
C ALA A 39 5.17 -7.96 0.93
N ALA A 40 6.02 -6.96 1.16
CA ALA A 40 5.93 -6.07 2.31
C ALA A 40 4.61 -5.27 2.35
N ILE A 41 4.12 -4.80 1.19
CA ILE A 41 2.81 -4.12 1.08
C ILE A 41 1.68 -5.09 1.46
N HIS A 42 1.72 -6.33 0.97
CA HIS A 42 0.71 -7.33 1.31
C HIS A 42 0.71 -7.68 2.80
N GLU A 43 1.89 -7.86 3.40
CA GLU A 43 2.02 -8.10 4.84
C GLU A 43 1.50 -6.91 5.66
N LEU A 44 1.81 -5.68 5.24
CA LEU A 44 1.31 -4.46 5.88
C LEU A 44 -0.22 -4.39 5.86
N LEU A 45 -0.83 -4.67 4.70
CA LEU A 45 -2.29 -4.66 4.52
C LEU A 45 -2.98 -5.81 5.28
N ALA A 46 -2.32 -6.96 5.44
CA ALA A 46 -2.86 -8.11 6.18
C ALA A 46 -2.69 -7.98 7.70
N GLY A 47 -1.52 -7.54 8.15
CA GLY A 47 -1.18 -7.43 9.57
C GLY A 47 -1.69 -6.15 10.23
N GLY A 48 -1.94 -5.10 9.45
CA GLY A 48 -2.54 -3.85 9.89
C GLY A 48 -1.66 -3.01 10.83
N VAL A 49 -0.47 -3.46 11.21
CA VAL A 49 0.43 -2.70 12.08
C VAL A 49 1.45 -1.93 11.23
N PRO A 50 1.37 -0.59 11.16
CA PRO A 50 2.32 0.22 10.40
C PRO A 50 3.67 0.20 11.12
N LYS A 51 4.60 -0.62 10.65
CA LYS A 51 5.98 -0.66 11.16
C LYS A 51 6.97 -0.51 10.02
N GLY A 52 8.08 0.16 10.33
CA GLY A 52 9.19 0.36 9.41
C GLY A 52 9.03 1.56 8.48
N PRO A 53 10.12 1.95 7.80
CA PRO A 53 10.18 3.13 6.95
C PRO A 53 9.22 3.06 5.76
N MET A 54 9.07 1.89 5.14
CA MET A 54 8.16 1.71 4.00
C MET A 54 6.70 2.03 4.35
N ALA A 55 6.21 1.57 5.51
CA ALA A 55 4.85 1.88 5.93
C ALA A 55 4.65 3.38 6.15
N GLN A 56 5.65 4.07 6.71
CA GLN A 56 5.61 5.51 6.92
C GLN A 56 5.62 6.28 5.60
N GLU A 57 6.45 5.86 4.64
CA GLU A 57 6.51 6.45 3.30
C GLU A 57 5.21 6.27 2.54
N LEU A 58 4.60 5.08 2.58
CA LEU A 58 3.31 4.81 1.93
C LEU A 58 2.17 5.65 2.52
N ILE A 59 2.17 5.86 3.84
CA ILE A 59 1.19 6.74 4.51
C ILE A 59 1.44 8.20 4.12
N ALA A 60 2.70 8.65 4.17
CA ALA A 60 3.07 10.03 3.84
C ALA A 60 2.77 10.39 2.38
N ALA A 61 2.94 9.44 1.46
CA ALA A 61 2.61 9.58 0.04
C ALA A 61 1.11 9.38 -0.26
N GLY A 62 0.30 8.99 0.72
CA GLY A 62 -1.15 8.81 0.56
C GLY A 62 -1.55 7.56 -0.23
N TRP A 63 -0.66 6.56 -0.31
CA TRP A 63 -0.96 5.26 -0.93
C TRP A 63 -1.84 4.38 -0.02
N VAL A 64 -1.64 4.50 1.29
CA VAL A 64 -2.38 3.77 2.33
C VAL A 64 -2.86 4.73 3.41
N VAL A 65 -3.89 4.31 4.16
CA VAL A 65 -4.49 5.07 5.26
C VAL A 65 -4.59 4.21 6.52
N LEU A 66 -4.56 4.88 7.68
CA LEU A 66 -4.88 4.26 8.96
C LEU A 66 -6.39 4.21 9.15
N SER A 67 -6.93 3.01 9.35
CA SER A 67 -8.33 2.76 9.68
C SER A 67 -8.42 2.34 11.15
N SER A 68 -9.07 3.16 11.97
CA SER A 68 -9.48 2.76 13.32
C SER A 68 -10.54 1.65 13.18
N GLY A 69 -10.31 0.48 13.79
CA GLY A 69 -11.37 -0.51 13.94
C GLY A 69 -12.46 0.07 14.84
N SER A 70 -13.64 0.32 14.28
CA SER A 70 -14.89 0.59 15.01
C SER A 70 -15.39 -0.68 15.69
#